data_AF-A0A943FK10-F1
#
_entry.id   AF-A0A943FK10-F1
#
_cell.length_a   1.000
_cell.length_b   1.000
_cell.length_c   1.000
_cell.angle_alpha   90.00
_cell.angle_beta   90.00
_cell.angle_gamma   90.00
#
_symmetry.space_group_name_H-M   'P 1'
#
loop_
_entity.id
_entity.type
_entity.pdbx_description
1 polymer ?
#
loop_
_entity_poly.entity_id
_entity_poly.type
_entity_poly.pdbx_seq_one_letter_code
_entity_poly.pdbx_strand_id
1 'polypeptide(L)'
;MKTTITFELETNIREQLAAICSRYNLSLEEAFTSFAEVVVQAGRLPYDMEVPNAVTQAAMAAAEKGEGLSGAFDSAPELMAALGYTQGNSRRYTLEELDNEEKDAEMSRCNSSVDFEA
;
A
#
# COMPACT_ATOMS: atom_id res chain seq x y z
N MET A 1 -28.35 -0.46 0.29
CA MET A 1 -27.89 0.41 1.39
C MET A 1 -27.03 1.49 0.80
N LYS A 2 -27.14 2.74 1.26
CA LYS A 2 -26.20 3.81 0.92
C LYS A 2 -25.21 3.92 2.07
N THR A 3 -23.93 3.89 1.76
CA THR A 3 -22.84 4.03 2.74
C THR A 3 -22.10 5.32 2.43
N THR A 4 -21.88 6.14 3.44
CA THR A 4 -21.10 7.38 3.30
C THR A 4 -19.64 7.09 3.64
N ILE A 5 -18.73 7.56 2.79
CA ILE A 5 -17.28 7.47 3.01
C ILE A 5 -16.75 8.90 3.05
N THR A 6 -15.98 9.22 4.10
CA THR A 6 -15.34 10.52 4.28
C THR A 6 -13.83 10.29 4.33
N PHE A 7 -13.06 11.08 3.59
CA PHE A 7 -11.60 11.03 3.63
C PHE A 7 -11.04 12.45 3.54
N GLU A 8 -9.92 12.66 4.22
CA GLU A 8 -9.21 13.94 4.22
C GLU A 8 -8.14 13.93 3.12
N LEU A 9 -8.08 15.01 2.35
CA LEU A 9 -7.07 15.21 1.33
C LEU A 9 -6.33 16.51 1.61
N GLU A 10 -5.03 16.50 1.39
CA GLU A 10 -4.27 17.73 1.28
C GLU A 10 -4.86 18.61 0.17
N THR A 11 -4.86 19.93 0.39
CA THR A 11 -5.53 20.88 -0.50
C THR A 11 -5.01 20.77 -1.94
N ASN A 12 -3.70 20.62 -2.10
CA ASN A 12 -3.06 20.47 -3.40
C ASN A 12 -3.52 19.20 -4.14
N ILE A 13 -3.62 18.06 -3.43
CA ILE A 13 -4.07 16.78 -4.01
C ILE A 13 -5.54 16.89 -4.43
N ARG A 14 -6.38 17.50 -3.59
CA ARG A 14 -7.80 17.72 -3.89
C ARG A 14 -8.00 18.56 -5.15
N GLU A 15 -7.26 19.63 -5.31
CA GLU A 15 -7.34 20.50 -6.50
C GLU A 15 -6.91 19.77 -7.77
N GLN A 16 -5.82 19.02 -7.71
CA GLN A 16 -5.36 18.20 -8.85
C GLN A 16 -6.39 17.13 -9.21
N LEU A 17 -6.94 16.44 -8.21
CA LEU A 17 -7.97 15.42 -8.42
C LEU A 17 -9.23 16.01 -9.07
N ALA A 18 -9.70 17.16 -8.58
CA ALA A 18 -10.86 17.86 -9.16
C ALA A 18 -10.60 18.29 -10.62
N ALA A 19 -9.40 18.75 -10.94
CA ALA A 19 -9.02 19.10 -12.31
C ALA A 19 -9.00 17.87 -13.23
N ILE A 20 -8.51 16.73 -12.74
CA ILE A 20 -8.53 15.45 -13.47
C ILE A 20 -9.98 15.01 -13.72
N CYS A 21 -10.81 14.95 -12.68
CA CYS A 21 -12.22 14.58 -12.80
C CYS A 21 -12.96 15.47 -13.82
N SER A 22 -12.72 16.78 -13.78
CA SER A 22 -13.30 17.73 -14.74
C SER A 22 -12.86 17.46 -16.18
N ARG A 23 -11.57 17.12 -16.40
CA ARG A 23 -11.03 16.78 -17.72
C ARG A 23 -11.70 15.55 -18.33
N TYR A 24 -12.13 14.61 -17.50
CA TYR A 24 -12.79 13.37 -17.93
C TYR A 24 -14.32 13.42 -17.81
N ASN A 25 -14.90 14.59 -17.49
CA ASN A 25 -16.34 14.75 -17.28
C ASN A 25 -16.92 13.81 -16.21
N LEU A 26 -16.12 13.54 -15.16
CA LEU A 26 -16.51 12.71 -14.03
C LEU A 26 -16.71 13.56 -12.78
N SER A 27 -17.67 13.20 -11.95
CA SER A 27 -17.72 13.63 -10.56
C SER A 27 -16.68 12.88 -9.72
N LEU A 28 -16.38 13.43 -8.54
CA LEU A 28 -15.49 12.77 -7.58
C LEU A 28 -16.06 11.42 -7.10
N GLU A 29 -17.38 11.36 -6.92
CA GLU A 29 -18.11 10.15 -6.51
C GLU A 29 -18.00 9.06 -7.57
N GLU A 30 -18.22 9.39 -8.84
CA GLU A 30 -18.08 8.44 -9.97
C GLU A 30 -16.64 7.93 -10.09
N ALA A 31 -15.66 8.83 -10.03
CA ALA A 31 -14.25 8.46 -10.10
C ALA A 31 -13.85 7.51 -8.96
N PHE A 32 -14.27 7.80 -7.73
CA PHE A 32 -13.98 6.95 -6.58
C PHE A 32 -14.73 5.61 -6.64
N THR A 33 -15.97 5.61 -7.14
CA THR A 33 -16.75 4.37 -7.32
C THR A 33 -16.07 3.46 -8.34
N SER A 34 -15.64 4.00 -9.48
CA SER A 34 -14.89 3.23 -10.48
C SER A 34 -13.56 2.71 -9.93
N PHE A 35 -12.85 3.50 -9.12
CA PHE A 35 -11.65 3.04 -8.42
C PHE A 35 -11.94 1.83 -7.52
N ALA A 36 -12.98 1.93 -6.68
CA ALA A 36 -13.36 0.87 -5.75
C ALA A 36 -13.81 -0.41 -6.46
N GLU A 37 -14.56 -0.28 -7.56
CA GLU A 37 -14.99 -1.41 -8.39
C GLU A 37 -13.80 -2.20 -8.94
N VAL A 38 -12.78 -1.51 -9.48
CA VAL A 38 -11.58 -2.17 -10.01
C VAL A 38 -10.81 -2.86 -8.89
N VAL A 39 -10.67 -2.23 -7.71
CA VAL A 39 -10.00 -2.84 -6.55
C VAL A 39 -10.72 -4.12 -6.10
N VAL A 40 -12.04 -4.07 -5.98
CA VAL A 40 -12.84 -5.23 -5.55
C VAL A 40 -12.79 -6.36 -6.57
N GLN A 41 -12.86 -6.05 -7.87
CA GLN A 41 -12.83 -7.05 -8.92
C GLN A 41 -11.45 -7.69 -9.10
N ALA A 42 -10.39 -6.89 -9.02
CA ALA A 42 -9.03 -7.36 -9.27
C ALA A 42 -8.33 -7.92 -8.02
N GLY A 43 -8.82 -7.61 -6.82
CA GLY A 43 -8.17 -7.97 -5.56
C GLY A 43 -6.80 -7.29 -5.36
N ARG A 44 -6.55 -6.17 -6.05
CA ARG A 44 -5.31 -5.39 -6.00
C ARG A 44 -5.56 -3.93 -6.36
N LEU A 45 -4.58 -3.06 -6.09
CA LEU A 45 -4.65 -1.65 -6.50
C LEU A 45 -4.67 -1.51 -8.04
N PRO A 46 -5.36 -0.50 -8.59
CA PRO A 46 -5.58 -0.32 -10.02
C PRO A 46 -4.42 0.43 -10.71
N TYR A 47 -3.19 0.21 -10.23
CA TYR A 47 -1.97 0.73 -10.81
C TYR A 47 -0.80 -0.15 -10.37
N ASP A 48 0.25 -0.17 -11.17
CA ASP A 48 1.49 -0.83 -10.80
C ASP A 48 2.30 0.12 -9.91
N MET A 49 2.86 -0.38 -8.80
CA MET A 49 3.74 0.42 -7.95
C MET A 49 5.10 0.56 -8.65
N GLU A 50 5.27 1.63 -9.42
CA GLU A 50 6.48 1.82 -10.24
C GLU A 50 7.70 2.26 -9.43
N VAL A 51 7.49 3.02 -8.37
CA VAL A 51 8.59 3.55 -7.54
C VAL A 51 8.67 2.74 -6.25
N PRO A 52 9.70 1.89 -6.08
CA PRO A 52 9.91 1.18 -4.83
C PRO A 52 10.12 2.17 -3.70
N ASN A 53 9.76 1.80 -2.47
CA ASN A 53 10.04 2.65 -1.32
C ASN A 53 11.57 2.76 -1.07
N ALA A 54 11.96 3.69 -0.21
CA ALA A 54 13.38 3.96 0.06
C ALA A 54 14.16 2.73 0.55
N VAL A 55 13.51 1.84 1.31
CA VAL A 55 14.13 0.61 1.83
C VAL A 55 14.45 -0.34 0.68
N THR A 56 13.50 -0.56 -0.23
CA THR A 56 13.70 -1.40 -1.40
C THR A 56 14.77 -0.82 -2.33
N GLN A 57 14.75 0.49 -2.57
CA GLN A 57 15.77 1.15 -3.38
C GLN A 57 17.18 0.98 -2.79
N ALA A 58 17.32 1.14 -1.47
CA ALA A 58 18.60 0.96 -0.79
C ALA A 58 19.09 -0.50 -0.89
N ALA A 59 18.19 -1.47 -0.71
CA ALA A 59 18.51 -2.89 -0.87
C ALA A 59 18.95 -3.23 -2.30
N MET A 60 18.28 -2.68 -3.32
CA MET A 60 18.68 -2.83 -4.71
C MET A 60 20.07 -2.23 -4.98
N ALA A 61 20.32 -1.01 -4.49
CA ALA A 61 21.61 -0.35 -4.66
C ALA A 61 22.77 -1.09 -3.94
N ALA A 62 22.52 -1.68 -2.78
CA ALA A 62 23.49 -2.52 -2.09
C ALA A 62 23.78 -3.81 -2.88
N ALA A 63 22.73 -4.47 -3.38
CA ALA A 63 22.86 -5.67 -4.20
C ALA A 63 23.66 -5.40 -5.50
N GLU A 64 23.44 -4.26 -6.16
CA GLU A 64 24.21 -3.83 -7.34
C GLU A 64 25.71 -3.63 -7.05
N LYS A 65 26.05 -3.24 -5.81
CA LYS A 65 27.44 -3.11 -5.34
C LYS A 65 28.05 -4.43 -4.85
N GLY A 66 27.27 -5.52 -4.84
CA GLY A 66 27.67 -6.80 -4.28
C GLY A 66 27.65 -6.85 -2.75
N GLU A 67 27.01 -5.88 -2.10
CA GLU A 67 26.91 -5.80 -0.65
C GLU A 67 25.68 -6.59 -0.14
N GLY A 68 25.81 -7.26 1.00
CA GLY A 68 24.69 -7.95 1.63
C GLY A 68 24.16 -9.19 0.88
N LEU A 69 24.90 -9.69 -0.12
CA LEU A 69 24.55 -10.89 -0.86
C LEU A 69 25.02 -12.16 -0.13
N SER A 70 24.18 -13.20 -0.14
CA SER A 70 24.52 -14.53 0.40
C SER A 70 25.43 -15.35 -0.52
N GLY A 71 25.69 -14.87 -1.73
CA GLY A 71 26.40 -15.59 -2.80
C GLY A 71 25.44 -16.09 -3.89
N ALA A 72 26.00 -16.86 -4.84
CA ALA A 72 25.23 -17.58 -5.86
C ALA A 72 24.82 -18.96 -5.33
N PHE A 73 23.72 -19.50 -5.86
CA PHE A 73 23.23 -20.84 -5.53
C PHE A 73 23.08 -21.66 -6.82
N ASP A 74 23.42 -22.94 -6.76
CA ASP A 74 23.38 -23.83 -7.93
C ASP A 74 22.02 -24.54 -8.08
N SER A 75 21.14 -24.44 -7.08
CA SER A 75 19.81 -25.06 -7.12
C SER A 75 18.78 -24.37 -6.22
N ALA A 76 17.50 -24.50 -6.57
CA ALA A 76 16.40 -23.99 -5.75
C ALA A 76 16.35 -24.62 -4.33
N PRO A 77 16.57 -25.93 -4.12
CA PRO A 77 16.62 -26.51 -2.78
C PRO A 77 17.70 -25.88 -1.88
N GLU A 78 18.87 -25.58 -2.44
CA GLU A 78 19.97 -24.93 -1.73
C GLU A 78 19.61 -23.50 -1.31
N LEU A 79 19.05 -22.71 -2.24
CA LEU A 79 18.52 -21.38 -1.95
C LEU A 79 17.46 -21.42 -0.85
N MET A 80 16.50 -22.33 -0.93
CA MET A 80 15.43 -22.45 0.07
C MET A 80 15.98 -22.80 1.46
N ALA A 81 16.99 -23.67 1.54
CA ALA A 81 17.67 -23.97 2.79
C ALA A 81 18.41 -22.74 3.36
N ALA A 82 19.08 -21.95 2.51
CA ALA A 82 19.74 -20.70 2.91
C ALA A 82 18.74 -19.64 3.41
N LEU A 83 17.54 -19.60 2.84
CA LEU A 83 16.42 -18.77 3.31
C LEU A 83 15.73 -19.30 4.59
N GLY A 84 16.16 -20.46 5.10
CA GLY A 84 15.60 -21.09 6.30
C GLY A 84 14.34 -21.93 6.07
N TYR A 85 13.95 -22.17 4.82
CA TYR A 85 12.85 -23.06 4.45
C TYR A 85 13.34 -24.51 4.36
N THR A 86 13.35 -25.22 5.48
CA THR A 86 13.52 -26.68 5.50
C THR A 86 12.16 -27.38 5.52
N GLN A 87 12.09 -28.57 4.90
CA GLN A 87 10.89 -29.40 4.83
C GLN A 87 10.34 -29.69 6.24
N GLY A 88 9.34 -28.92 6.68
CA GLY A 88 8.77 -29.00 8.02
C GLY A 88 8.48 -27.65 8.70
N ASN A 89 9.10 -26.56 8.26
CA ASN A 89 8.96 -25.23 8.87
C ASN A 89 8.00 -24.28 8.14
N SER A 90 7.07 -24.83 7.33
CA SER A 90 6.07 -24.04 6.61
C SER A 90 5.04 -23.46 7.59
N ARG A 91 5.40 -22.36 8.26
CA ARG A 91 4.42 -21.46 8.88
C ARG A 91 3.65 -20.85 7.71
N ARG A 92 2.45 -21.38 7.47
CA ARG A 92 1.48 -20.70 6.64
C ARG A 92 1.17 -19.39 7.33
N TYR A 93 1.80 -18.31 6.91
CA TYR A 93 1.32 -16.97 7.25
C TYR A 93 0.01 -16.80 6.48
N THR A 94 -1.09 -17.13 7.13
CA THR A 94 -2.40 -16.67 6.69
C THR A 94 -2.44 -15.17 6.94
N LEU A 95 -3.01 -14.42 6.00
CA LEU A 95 -3.18 -12.95 6.06
C LEU A 95 -3.97 -12.45 7.30
N GLU A 96 -4.38 -13.34 8.19
CA GLU A 96 -5.15 -13.08 9.40
C GLU A 96 -4.29 -12.56 10.58
N GLU A 97 -2.95 -12.58 10.48
CA GLU A 97 -2.06 -12.20 11.60
C GLU A 97 -1.51 -10.76 11.53
N LEU A 98 -2.09 -9.86 10.72
CA LEU A 98 -1.69 -8.43 10.71
C LEU A 98 -2.44 -7.54 11.71
N ASP A 99 -3.43 -8.09 12.44
CA ASP A 99 -4.11 -7.38 13.53
C ASP A 99 -3.46 -7.74 14.88
N ASN A 100 -2.31 -7.15 15.18
CA ASN A 100 -1.88 -6.81 16.55
C ASN A 100 -0.48 -6.18 16.54
N GLU A 101 -0.42 -4.88 16.28
CA GLU A 101 0.53 -4.02 17.00
C GLU A 101 -0.10 -2.64 17.22
N GLU A 102 -1.16 -2.63 18.03
CA GLU A 102 -1.65 -1.43 18.73
C GLU A 102 -0.53 -0.96 19.67
N LYS A 103 0.28 -0.01 19.20
CA LYS A 103 0.98 0.93 20.07
C LYS A 103 0.64 2.34 19.62
N ASP A 104 -0.54 2.77 20.07
CA ASP A 104 -0.95 4.17 20.02
C ASP A 104 0.05 5.03 20.80
N ALA A 105 0.90 5.72 20.05
CA ALA A 105 1.55 6.93 20.51
C ALA A 105 0.49 8.05 20.45
N GLU A 106 -0.02 8.41 21.62
CA GLU A 106 -0.95 9.51 21.85
C GLU A 106 -0.37 10.83 21.30
N MET A 107 -0.69 11.19 20.05
CA MET A 107 -0.42 12.52 19.50
C MET A 107 -1.68 13.36 19.60
N SER A 108 -1.74 14.13 20.67
CA SER A 108 -2.65 15.26 20.84
C SER A 108 -2.61 16.17 19.61
N ARG A 109 -3.72 16.23 18.88
CA ARG A 109 -4.01 17.33 17.95
C ARG A 109 -5.38 17.88 18.29
N CYS A 110 -5.35 18.96 19.07
CA CYS A 110 -6.37 20.00 18.96
C CYS A 110 -6.49 20.40 17.48
N ASN A 111 -7.72 20.54 16.97
CA ASN A 111 -8.27 21.82 16.50
C ASN A 111 -9.65 21.64 15.82
N SER A 112 -10.64 22.29 16.45
CA SER A 112 -11.90 22.87 15.96
C SER A 112 -12.66 22.19 14.80
N SER A 113 -13.83 21.64 15.15
CA SER A 113 -14.92 21.28 14.24
C SER A 113 -15.46 22.52 13.51
N VAL A 114 -15.71 22.40 12.21
CA VAL A 114 -16.59 23.32 11.48
C VAL A 114 -17.52 22.48 10.62
N ASP A 115 -18.77 22.40 11.05
CA ASP A 115 -19.85 21.73 10.32
C ASP A 115 -20.28 22.58 9.13
N PHE A 116 -20.43 21.96 7.95
CA PHE A 116 -21.12 22.58 6.82
C PHE A 116 -22.37 21.75 6.50
N GLU A 117 -23.54 22.33 6.82
CA GLU A 117 -24.82 21.94 6.24
C GLU A 117 -24.99 22.54 4.84
N ALA A 118 -25.82 21.87 4.04
CA ALA A 118 -26.06 22.07 2.61
C ALA A 118 -26.70 23.41 2.23
#